data_AF-A0A524M0M3-F1
#
_entry.id   AF-A0A524M0M3-F1
#
_cell.length_a   1.000
_cell.length_b   1.000
_cell.length_c   1.000
_cell.angle_alpha   90.00
_cell.angle_beta   90.00
_cell.angle_gamma   90.00
#
_symmetry.space_group_name_H-M   'P 1'
#
loop_
_entity.id
_entity.type
_entity.pdbx_description
1 polymer ?
#
loop_
_entity_poly.entity_id
_entity_poly.type
_entity_poly.pdbx_seq_one_letter_code
_entity_poly.pdbx_strand_id
1 'polypeptide(L)' 'MTYLVVYYSRTGNNRTIAETIAKSLSADIDEIIDKKNRQGRLNWLLAGKDSRSGNLTKIEFQKNPQDYDTI' A
#
# COMPACT_ATOMS: atom_id res chain seq x y z
N MET A 1 7.77 20.66 -8.29
CA MET A 1 7.77 19.64 -7.25
C MET A 1 6.55 18.77 -7.45
N THR A 2 6.76 17.54 -7.93
CA THR A 2 5.71 16.54 -8.08
C THR A 2 5.75 15.60 -6.87
N TYR A 3 4.59 15.40 -6.24
CA TYR A 3 4.45 14.56 -5.06
C TYR A 3 3.61 13.32 -5.40
N LEU A 4 4.02 12.17 -4.89
CA LEU A 4 3.25 10.92 -4.97
C LEU A 4 3.00 10.35 -3.58
N VAL A 5 1.75 10.32 -3.15
CA VAL A 5 1.34 9.67 -1.90
C VAL A 5 1.04 8.20 -2.18
N VAL A 6 1.93 7.31 -1.71
CA VAL A 6 1.74 5.86 -1.83
C VAL A 6 1.21 5.29 -0.53
N TYR A 7 0.16 4.47 -0.59
CA TYR A 7 -0.43 3.88 0.61
C TYR A 7 -0.92 2.45 0.41
N TYR A 8 -0.95 1.68 1.49
CA TYR A 8 -1.61 0.37 1.57
C TYR A 8 -2.75 0.42 2.59
N SER A 9 -3.90 -0.16 2.24
CA SER A 9 -5.05 -0.24 3.13
C SER A 9 -5.70 -1.62 3.09
N ARG A 10 -5.68 -2.34 4.21
CA ARG A 10 -6.32 -3.66 4.31
C ARG A 10 -7.85 -3.59 4.47
N THR A 11 -8.34 -2.58 5.18
CA THR A 11 -9.77 -2.43 5.55
C THR A 11 -10.33 -1.03 5.26
N GLY A 12 -9.62 -0.21 4.48
CA GLY A 12 -10.05 1.15 4.12
C GLY A 12 -9.55 2.25 5.05
N ASN A 13 -9.18 1.97 6.31
CA ASN A 13 -8.81 3.01 7.28
C ASN A 13 -7.68 3.94 6.81
N ASN A 14 -6.65 3.39 6.16
CA ASN A 14 -5.49 4.17 5.73
C ASN A 14 -5.77 5.01 4.48
N ARG A 15 -6.86 4.73 3.75
CA ARG A 15 -7.23 5.45 2.52
C ARG A 15 -7.55 6.91 2.83
N THR A 16 -8.35 7.15 3.86
CA THR A 16 -8.76 8.51 4.23
C THR A 16 -7.57 9.39 4.62
N ILE A 17 -6.58 8.82 5.31
CA ILE A 17 -5.35 9.52 5.68
C ILE A 17 -4.56 9.89 4.41
N ALA A 18 -4.34 8.92 3.52
CA ALA A 18 -3.61 9.12 2.27
C ALA A 18 -4.28 10.16 1.36
N GLU A 19 -5.61 10.09 1.21
CA GLU A 19 -6.39 11.08 0.45
C GLU A 19 -6.29 12.48 1.04
N THR A 20 -6.24 12.60 2.38
CA THR A 20 -6.10 13.90 3.05
C THR A 20 -4.73 14.50 2.78
N ILE A 21 -3.66 13.71 2.91
CA ILE A 21 -2.29 14.14 2.61
C ILE A 21 -2.17 14.55 1.13
N ALA A 22 -2.70 13.72 0.22
CA ALA A 22 -2.65 14.00 -1.21
C ALA A 22 -3.37 15.31 -1.56
N LYS A 23 -4.55 15.56 -0.97
CA LYS A 23 -5.26 16.82 -1.14
C LYS A 23 -4.47 18.02 -0.60
N SER A 24 -3.89 17.90 0.58
CA SER A 24 -3.09 18.98 1.19
C SER A 24 -1.85 19.35 0.37
N LEU A 25 -1.23 18.37 -0.28
CA LEU A 25 -0.02 18.57 -1.09
C LEU A 25 -0.31 18.77 -2.59
N SER A 26 -1.58 18.66 -3.01
CA SER A 26 -1.96 18.54 -4.43
C SER A 26 -1.13 17.45 -5.14
N ALA A 27 -0.93 16.34 -4.45
CA ALA A 27 -0.14 15.20 -4.87
C ALA A 27 -0.98 14.18 -5.62
N ASP A 28 -0.31 13.39 -6.43
CA ASP A 28 -0.86 12.16 -6.96
C ASP A 28 -0.97 11.11 -5.85
N ILE A 29 -1.93 10.19 -5.98
CA ILE A 29 -2.11 9.08 -5.03
C ILE A 29 -2.01 7.74 -5.76
N ASP A 30 -1.34 6.76 -5.13
CA ASP A 30 -1.27 5.38 -5.60
C ASP A 30 -1.54 4.40 -4.46
N GLU A 31 -2.47 3.47 -4.69
CA GLU A 31 -2.82 2.44 -3.73
C GLU A 31 -2.06 1.16 -4.05
N ILE A 32 -1.24 0.71 -3.10
CA ILE A 32 -0.58 -0.58 -3.18
C ILE A 32 -1.64 -1.68 -3.01
N ILE A 33 -1.83 -2.48 -4.04
CA ILE A 33 -2.73 -3.63 -4.01
C ILE A 33 -1.92 -4.86 -3.61
N ASP A 34 -2.33 -5.49 -2.52
CA ASP A 34 -1.75 -6.74 -2.07
C ASP A 34 -2.58 -7.93 -2.52
N LYS A 35 -2.02 -8.77 -3.39
CA LYS A 35 -2.72 -9.92 -3.96
C LYS A 35 -3.01 -11.04 -2.96
N LYS A 36 -2.39 -11.04 -1.78
CA LYS A 36 -2.65 -12.05 -0.75
C LYS A 36 -3.90 -11.68 0.06
N ASN A 37 -4.90 -12.55 0.01
CA ASN A 37 -6.05 -12.47 0.90
C ASN A 37 -5.60 -12.71 2.35
N ARG A 38 -5.52 -11.63 3.14
CA ARG A 38 -5.18 -11.64 4.57
C ARG A 38 -6.41 -11.65 5.48
N GLN A 39 -7.60 -11.87 4.94
CA GLN A 39 -8.83 -11.90 5.74
C GLN A 39 -9.02 -13.28 6.38
N GLY A 40 -9.46 -13.30 7.64
CA GLY A 40 -9.76 -14.51 8.40
C GLY A 40 -8.62 -15.05 9.27
N ARG A 41 -8.98 -15.73 10.37
CA ARG A 41 -8.05 -16.24 11.40
C ARG A 41 -7.02 -17.23 10.85
N LEU A 42 -7.38 -18.03 9.85
CA LEU A 42 -6.46 -18.97 9.18
C LEU A 42 -5.39 -18.25 8.35
N ASN A 43 -5.79 -17.25 7.56
CA ASN A 43 -4.85 -16.49 6.72
C ASN A 43 -3.91 -15.61 7.57
N TRP A 44 -4.32 -15.22 8.78
CA TRP A 44 -3.44 -14.56 9.75
C TRP A 44 -2.33 -15.50 10.28
N LEU A 45 -2.67 -16.75 10.62
CA LEU A 45 -1.68 -17.76 11.02
C LEU A 45 -0.70 -18.09 9.88
N LEU A 46 -1.21 -18.21 8.65
CA LEU A 46 -0.39 -18.42 7.45
C LEU A 46 0.52 -17.22 7.16
N ALA A 47 0.04 -15.98 7.34
CA ALA A 47 0.87 -14.79 7.21
C ALA A 47 2.02 -14.76 8.23
N GLY A 48 1.81 -15.27 9.45
CA GLY A 48 2.86 -15.43 10.45
C GLY A 48 3.90 -16.50 10.10
N LYS A 49 3.51 -17.53 9.34
CA LYS A 49 4.45 -18.52 8.76
C LYS A 49 5.23 -17.92 7.60
N ASP A 50 4.55 -17.22 6.69
CA ASP A 50 5.16 -16.58 5.51
C ASP A 50 6.17 -15.49 5.87
N SER A 51 5.91 -14.73 6.93
CA SER A 51 6.84 -13.70 7.42
C SER A 51 8.14 -14.32 7.94
N ARG A 52 8.10 -15.54 8.50
CA ARG A 52 9.28 -16.27 8.98
C ARG A 52 10.06 -16.94 7.84
N SER A 53 9.41 -17.30 6.74
CA SER A 53 10.05 -17.95 5.60
C SER A 53 10.55 -16.98 4.52
N GLY A 54 10.43 -15.66 4.73
CA GLY A 54 10.86 -14.65 3.76
C GLY A 54 10.00 -14.62 2.49
N ASN A 55 8.80 -15.18 2.53
CA ASN A 55 7.88 -15.20 1.38
C ASN A 55 7.23 -13.83 1.22
N LEU A 56 7.96 -12.90 0.58
CA LEU A 56 7.45 -11.59 0.23
C LEU A 56 6.22 -11.75 -0.68
N THR A 57 5.19 -10.97 -0.37
CA THR A 57 4.00 -10.90 -1.23
C THR A 57 4.32 -10.13 -2.50
N LYS A 58 3.64 -10.46 -3.59
CA LYS A 58 3.65 -9.61 -4.79
C LYS A 58 2.68 -8.47 -4.54
N ILE A 59 3.21 -7.25 -4.59
CA ILE A 59 2.43 -6.02 -4.57
C ILE A 59 2.28 -5.48 -5.99
N GLU A 60 1.17 -4.81 -6.24
CA GLU A 60 0.95 -4.04 -7.46
C GLU A 60 0.74 -2.56 -7.10
N PHE A 61 1.27 -1.70 -7.96
CA PHE A 61 1.14 -0.24 -7.90
C PHE A 61 0.98 0.27 -9.34
N GLN A 62 0.33 1.41 -9.52
CA GLN A 62 -0.02 1.91 -10.85
C GLN A 62 0.93 2.99 -11.36
N LYS A 63 1.57 3.73 -10.45
CA LYS A 63 2.42 4.87 -10.77
C LYS A 63 3.88 4.53 -10.58
N ASN A 64 4.74 4.98 -11.49
CA ASN A 64 6.18 4.77 -11.36
C ASN A 64 6.76 5.79 -10.35
N PRO A 65 7.36 5.33 -9.24
CA PRO A 65 8.00 6.20 -8.25
C PRO A 65 9.04 7.16 -8.84
N GLN A 66 9.73 6.74 -9.91
CA GLN A 66 10.82 7.51 -10.51
C GLN A 66 10.33 8.75 -11.29
N ASP A 67 9.02 8.86 -11.53
CA ASP A 67 8.44 10.01 -12.24
C ASP A 67 8.16 11.20 -11.30
N TYR A 68 8.45 11.05 -10.00
CA TYR A 68 8.12 12.03 -8.96
C TYR A 68 9.33 12.53 -8.19
N ASP A 69 9.27 13.80 -7.77
CA ASP A 69 10.33 14.43 -6.97
C ASP A 69 10.31 13.97 -5.50
N THR A 70 9.14 13.58 -4.97
CA THR A 70 8.97 13.20 -3.56
C THR A 70 7.84 12.20 -3.38
N ILE A 71 8.06 11.22 -2.50
CA ILE A 71 7.15 10.09 -2.20
C ILE A 71 6.96 9.96 -0.68
#